data_AF-D5ACP9-F1
#
_entry.id   AF-D5ACP9-F1
#
_cell.length_a   1.000
_cell.length_b   1.000
_cell.length_c   1.000
_cell.angle_alpha   90.00
_cell.angle_beta   90.00
_cell.angle_gamma   90.00
#
_symmetry.space_group_name_H-M   'P 1'
#
loop_
_entity.id
_entity.type
_entity.pdbx_description
1 polymer ?
#
loop_
_entity_poly.entity_id
_entity_poly.type
_entity_poly.pdbx_seq_one_letter_code
_entity_poly.pdbx_strand_id
1 'polypeptide(L)'
;MGRRTKFEEELIIAFVVVVSLMIGAANGLLTVESSPKTLNRSGDNVTLTLTWTANSSSSSSDMDWLGIYNPPDSADEHFIGYILLSSFCPNWMEGSCYVDLPLINLRRPYEFRVFRWDKSEISNRTPVDEAHNPLPSTTHLLARSDGVSFRNLNDPAQLHLAFTSNQDEMRVMFLTKDAIKSSVRYGLDENEMDRVAEARSVTYTRSEMCDAPANTSLGWMDPGYIHDAVMQGLEPGKRYFYQELILHFPYLLRPAKVCYRFCPLTARVFFFHSCGGAVGEGLKLLCYRFEFKKFPTQRVFYFILFTFFLSGAR
;
A
#
# COMPACT_ATOMS: atom_id res chain seq x y z
N MET A 1 -36.07 39.66 47.49
CA MET A 1 -34.76 40.01 46.91
C MET A 1 -33.66 39.33 47.72
N GLY A 2 -33.27 38.11 47.34
CA GLY A 2 -32.22 37.36 48.04
C GLY A 2 -30.84 37.89 47.65
N ARG A 3 -30.05 38.33 48.64
CA ARG A 3 -28.64 38.70 48.46
C ARG A 3 -27.84 37.42 48.20
N ARG A 4 -27.32 37.25 46.98
CA ARG A 4 -26.28 36.25 46.71
C ARG A 4 -25.07 36.57 47.58
N THR A 5 -24.47 35.55 48.17
CA THR A 5 -23.27 35.72 48.99
C THR A 5 -22.06 35.93 48.06
N LYS A 6 -21.07 36.71 48.50
CA LYS A 6 -19.86 37.03 47.71
C LYS A 6 -19.14 35.78 47.17
N PHE A 7 -19.32 34.63 47.84
CA PHE A 7 -18.79 33.33 47.42
C PHE A 7 -19.51 32.75 46.19
N GLU A 8 -20.82 32.97 46.04
CA GLU A 8 -21.57 32.55 44.85
C GLU A 8 -21.22 33.38 43.62
N GLU A 9 -20.91 34.67 43.78
CA GLU A 9 -20.45 35.51 42.68
C GLU A 9 -19.06 35.11 42.18
N GLU A 10 -18.12 34.81 43.07
CA GLU A 10 -16.78 34.31 42.74
C GLU A 10 -16.83 32.94 42.04
N LEU A 11 -17.72 32.03 42.48
CA LEU A 11 -17.89 30.72 41.87
C LEU A 11 -18.50 30.82 40.46
N ILE A 12 -19.46 31.74 40.25
CA ILE A 12 -20.04 32.00 38.93
C ILE A 12 -19.00 32.62 38.00
N ILE A 13 -18.20 33.58 38.47
CA ILE A 13 -17.13 34.20 37.68
C ILE A 13 -16.07 33.15 37.31
N ALA A 14 -15.65 32.30 38.25
CA ALA A 14 -14.73 31.20 37.97
C ALA A 14 -15.31 30.19 36.96
N PHE A 15 -16.60 29.85 37.07
CA PHE A 15 -17.27 28.95 36.12
C PHE A 15 -17.43 29.59 34.73
N VAL A 16 -17.76 30.88 34.64
CA VAL A 16 -17.83 31.62 33.37
C VAL A 16 -16.44 31.77 32.75
N VAL A 17 -15.40 32.01 33.54
CA VAL A 17 -14.01 32.08 33.05
C VAL A 17 -13.51 30.72 32.58
N VAL A 18 -13.83 29.62 33.28
CA VAL A 18 -13.51 28.25 32.83
C VAL A 18 -14.30 27.87 31.57
N VAL A 19 -15.59 28.22 31.48
CA VAL A 19 -16.39 28.01 30.27
C VAL A 19 -15.89 28.88 29.12
N SER A 20 -15.49 30.14 29.36
CA SER A 20 -14.89 31.02 28.34
C SER A 20 -13.47 30.62 27.94
N LEU A 21 -12.69 29.96 28.82
CA LEU A 21 -11.40 29.35 28.49
C LEU A 21 -11.56 28.03 27.70
N MET A 22 -12.71 27.35 27.82
CA MET A 22 -13.07 26.19 27.01
C MET A 22 -13.75 26.57 25.68
N ILE A 23 -14.18 27.83 25.52
CA ILE A 23 -14.60 28.42 24.24
C ILE A 23 -13.38 29.13 23.61
N GLY A 24 -12.25 28.43 23.58
CA GLY A 24 -11.10 28.80 22.77
C GLY A 24 -11.36 28.35 21.33
N ALA A 25 -11.79 29.28 20.48
CA ALA A 25 -11.75 29.24 19.01
C ALA A 25 -11.81 27.85 18.34
N ALA A 26 -12.97 27.19 18.34
CA ALA A 26 -13.26 26.14 17.37
C ALA A 26 -13.55 26.78 15.99
N ASN A 27 -12.52 27.30 15.35
CA ASN A 27 -12.54 27.45 13.89
C ASN A 27 -12.48 26.02 13.35
N GLY A 28 -13.58 25.52 12.81
CA GLY A 28 -13.71 24.11 12.42
C GLY A 28 -12.81 23.71 11.26
N LEU A 29 -11.58 23.34 11.61
CA LEU A 29 -10.58 22.79 10.70
C LEU A 29 -10.90 21.31 10.45
N LEU A 30 -10.76 20.89 9.20
CA LEU A 30 -10.80 19.47 8.85
C LEU A 30 -9.70 18.72 9.63
N THR A 31 -10.05 17.58 10.21
CA THR A 31 -9.08 16.67 10.84
C THR A 31 -9.14 15.30 10.19
N VAL A 32 -8.02 14.58 10.20
CA VAL A 32 -7.90 13.24 9.64
C VAL A 32 -7.22 12.36 10.67
N GLU A 33 -7.97 11.45 11.27
CA GLU A 33 -7.45 10.47 12.22
C GLU A 33 -7.30 9.11 11.54
N SER A 34 -6.24 8.38 11.88
CA SER A 34 -5.96 7.05 11.34
C SER A 34 -5.94 6.01 12.46
N SER A 35 -6.60 4.86 12.26
CA SER A 35 -6.63 3.75 13.21
C SER A 35 -6.73 2.40 12.49
N PRO A 36 -5.94 1.38 12.90
CA PRO A 36 -4.87 1.44 13.89
C PRO A 36 -3.61 2.15 13.35
N LYS A 37 -2.77 2.68 14.24
CA LYS A 37 -1.46 3.27 13.87
C LYS A 37 -0.38 2.23 13.53
N THR A 38 -0.58 0.98 13.94
CA THR A 38 0.35 -0.12 13.69
C THR A 38 -0.38 -1.32 13.10
N LEU A 39 0.00 -1.70 11.88
CA LEU A 39 -0.54 -2.84 11.14
C LEU A 39 0.34 -4.08 11.35
N ASN A 40 -0.25 -5.29 11.31
CA ASN A 40 0.51 -6.52 11.55
C ASN A 40 1.07 -7.13 10.26
N ARG A 41 0.35 -7.03 9.15
CA ARG A 41 0.75 -7.64 7.87
C ARG A 41 0.19 -6.86 6.68
N SER A 42 0.83 -6.99 5.52
CA SER A 42 0.31 -6.48 4.25
C SER A 42 -1.11 -6.99 3.99
N GLY A 43 -1.99 -6.09 3.57
CA GLY A 43 -3.42 -6.33 3.37
C GLY A 43 -4.29 -6.02 4.59
N ASP A 44 -3.71 -5.69 5.74
CA ASP A 44 -4.48 -5.16 6.87
C ASP A 44 -5.04 -3.77 6.51
N ASN A 45 -6.26 -3.49 6.96
CA ASN A 45 -6.93 -2.22 6.72
C ASN A 45 -6.52 -1.17 7.75
N VAL A 46 -6.36 0.07 7.29
CA VAL A 46 -6.44 1.27 8.13
C VAL A 46 -7.78 1.96 7.88
N THR A 47 -8.45 2.34 8.95
CA THR A 47 -9.64 3.21 8.90
C THR A 47 -9.19 4.64 9.13
N LEU A 48 -9.53 5.51 8.18
CA LEU A 48 -9.34 6.96 8.28
C LEU A 48 -10.66 7.61 8.63
N THR A 49 -10.69 8.37 9.73
CA THR A 49 -11.83 9.15 10.18
C THR A 49 -11.59 10.61 9.86
N LEU A 50 -12.38 11.18 8.97
CA LEU A 50 -12.32 12.59 8.59
C LEU A 50 -13.46 13.32 9.32
N THR A 51 -13.17 14.44 9.98
CA THR A 51 -14.21 15.25 10.66
C THR A 51 -14.02 16.74 10.41
N TRP A 52 -15.14 17.46 10.20
CA TRP A 52 -15.16 18.92 9.99
C TRP A 52 -16.50 19.51 10.45
N THR A 53 -16.56 20.83 10.66
CA THR A 53 -17.82 21.49 11.05
C THR A 53 -18.64 21.90 9.82
N ALA A 54 -19.89 21.44 9.73
CA ALA A 54 -20.79 21.68 8.59
C ALA A 54 -21.13 23.16 8.31
N ASN A 55 -20.83 24.09 9.24
CA ASN A 55 -21.14 25.52 9.09
C ASN A 55 -20.16 26.28 8.17
N SER A 56 -19.10 25.63 7.67
CA SER A 56 -18.24 26.14 6.61
C SER A 56 -18.71 25.65 5.24
N SER A 57 -20.00 25.79 4.94
CA SER A 57 -20.65 25.38 3.66
C SER A 57 -20.18 26.15 2.41
N SER A 58 -18.99 26.77 2.48
CA SER A 58 -18.18 27.23 1.35
C SER A 58 -16.89 26.40 1.13
N SER A 59 -16.77 25.22 1.76
CA SER A 59 -15.47 24.53 1.94
C SER A 59 -15.42 23.04 1.57
N SER A 60 -16.37 22.49 0.82
CA SER A 60 -16.24 21.12 0.28
C SER A 60 -16.38 21.14 -1.23
N SER A 61 -15.33 20.73 -1.94
CA SER A 61 -15.37 20.52 -3.39
C SER A 61 -15.62 19.06 -3.68
N ASP A 62 -16.40 18.75 -4.73
CA ASP A 62 -16.55 17.38 -5.24
C ASP A 62 -15.21 16.75 -5.67
N MET A 63 -14.16 17.57 -5.80
CA MET A 63 -12.81 17.17 -6.17
C MET A 63 -11.85 17.14 -4.97
N ASP A 64 -12.34 17.38 -3.75
CA ASP A 64 -11.52 17.18 -2.54
C ASP A 64 -11.03 15.72 -2.52
N TRP A 65 -9.78 15.55 -2.14
CA TRP A 65 -9.11 14.27 -2.33
C TRP A 65 -8.14 13.95 -1.19
N LEU A 66 -7.98 12.66 -0.96
CA LEU A 66 -7.07 12.08 0.01
C LEU A 66 -5.84 11.55 -0.73
N GLY A 67 -4.67 12.13 -0.45
CA GLY A 67 -3.38 11.64 -0.91
C GLY A 67 -2.78 10.61 0.04
N ILE A 68 -2.16 9.59 -0.55
CA ILE A 68 -1.47 8.50 0.14
C ILE A 68 0.03 8.70 -0.04
N TYR A 69 0.76 8.81 1.07
CA TYR A 69 2.20 9.09 1.06
C TYR A 69 2.98 7.95 1.71
N ASN A 70 4.08 7.57 1.07
CA ASN A 70 5.04 6.60 1.57
C ASN A 70 6.42 6.97 1.00
N PRO A 71 7.36 7.51 1.78
CA PRO A 71 7.29 7.80 3.23
C PRO A 71 6.50 9.09 3.59
N PRO A 72 6.28 9.38 4.90
CA PRO A 72 5.57 10.58 5.37
C PRO A 72 6.28 11.90 5.09
N ASP A 73 7.59 11.90 4.90
CA ASP A 73 8.40 13.10 4.62
C ASP A 73 8.43 13.49 3.14
N SER A 74 7.68 12.78 2.29
CA SER A 74 7.49 13.13 0.89
C SER A 74 6.88 14.52 0.72
N ALA A 75 7.34 15.25 -0.31
CA ALA A 75 6.71 16.50 -0.75
C ALA A 75 5.24 16.26 -1.12
N ASP A 76 4.39 17.30 -1.02
CA ASP A 76 2.95 17.17 -1.25
C ASP A 76 2.62 16.66 -2.67
N GLU A 77 3.42 17.01 -3.68
CA GLU A 77 3.30 16.53 -5.06
C GLU A 77 3.78 15.09 -5.31
N HIS A 78 4.41 14.43 -4.31
CA HIS A 78 4.94 13.07 -4.40
C HIS A 78 4.04 12.04 -3.70
N PHE A 79 2.74 12.11 -3.93
CA PHE A 79 1.82 11.06 -3.47
C PHE A 79 1.99 9.80 -4.33
N ILE A 80 1.84 8.62 -3.71
CA ILE A 80 1.92 7.32 -4.40
C ILE A 80 0.56 6.80 -4.88
N GLY A 81 -0.51 7.48 -4.46
CA GLY A 81 -1.88 7.20 -4.83
C GLY A 81 -2.80 8.26 -4.24
N TYR A 82 -4.01 8.37 -4.78
CA TYR A 82 -5.00 9.30 -4.29
C TYR A 82 -6.40 8.74 -4.44
N ILE A 83 -7.32 9.32 -3.68
CA ILE A 83 -8.74 8.93 -3.66
C ILE A 83 -9.58 10.20 -3.65
N LEU A 84 -10.56 10.30 -4.55
CA LEU A 84 -11.56 11.37 -4.50
C LEU A 84 -12.53 11.11 -3.34
N LEU A 85 -12.70 12.10 -2.48
CA LEU A 85 -13.54 11.98 -1.29
C LEU A 85 -15.03 11.90 -1.65
N SER A 86 -15.46 12.54 -2.74
CA SER A 86 -16.84 12.45 -3.23
C SER A 86 -17.28 11.02 -3.55
N SER A 87 -16.37 10.18 -4.05
CA SER A 87 -16.67 8.79 -4.43
C SER A 87 -16.63 7.81 -3.25
N PHE A 88 -15.77 8.07 -2.26
CA PHE A 88 -15.55 7.16 -1.13
C PHE A 88 -16.27 7.59 0.15
N CYS A 89 -16.71 8.85 0.21
CA CYS A 89 -17.47 9.42 1.32
C CYS A 89 -18.76 10.07 0.79
N PRO A 90 -19.84 9.30 0.53
CA PRO A 90 -21.12 9.84 0.05
C PRO A 90 -21.71 10.89 1.00
N ASN A 91 -21.44 10.74 2.30
CA ASN A 91 -21.89 11.62 3.36
C ASN A 91 -20.85 12.71 3.70
N TRP A 92 -19.93 13.03 2.78
CA TRP A 92 -18.93 14.10 2.91
C TRP A 92 -19.52 15.51 3.12
N MET A 93 -20.84 15.67 3.08
CA MET A 93 -21.51 16.92 3.47
C MET A 93 -22.01 16.91 4.93
N GLU A 94 -22.00 15.76 5.62
CA GLU A 94 -22.63 15.56 6.93
C GLU A 94 -21.70 15.80 8.15
N GLY A 95 -20.49 16.32 7.92
CA GLY A 95 -19.53 16.69 8.98
C GLY A 95 -18.56 15.59 9.42
N SER A 96 -18.73 14.35 8.95
CA SER A 96 -17.73 13.29 9.12
C SER A 96 -17.82 12.22 8.04
N CYS A 97 -16.70 11.55 7.75
CA CYS A 97 -16.69 10.36 6.89
C CYS A 97 -15.56 9.39 7.25
N TYR A 98 -15.69 8.14 6.79
CA TYR A 98 -14.72 7.08 7.04
C TYR A 98 -14.22 6.48 5.74
N VAL A 99 -12.92 6.19 5.67
CA VAL A 99 -12.29 5.53 4.51
C VAL A 99 -11.47 4.35 5.01
N ASP A 100 -11.83 3.14 4.59
CA ASP A 100 -11.08 1.93 4.87
C ASP A 100 -10.14 1.58 3.72
N LEU A 101 -8.83 1.51 4.01
CA LEU A 101 -7.80 1.26 3.01
C LEU A 101 -6.94 0.04 3.38
N PRO A 102 -6.91 -1.02 2.55
CA PRO A 102 -5.93 -2.09 2.71
C PRO A 102 -4.55 -1.55 2.32
N LEU A 103 -3.60 -1.57 3.26
CA LEU A 103 -2.23 -1.13 2.99
C LEU A 103 -1.31 -2.32 2.73
N ILE A 104 -0.33 -2.13 1.87
CA ILE A 104 0.76 -3.08 1.64
C ILE A 104 2.03 -2.57 2.32
N ASN A 105 2.88 -3.47 2.81
CA ASN A 105 4.14 -3.06 3.41
C ASN A 105 5.16 -2.65 2.33
N LEU A 106 5.30 -1.35 2.10
CA LEU A 106 6.30 -0.75 1.20
C LEU A 106 7.60 -0.38 1.94
N ARG A 107 7.86 -0.96 3.11
CA ARG A 107 9.11 -0.80 3.90
C ARG A 107 9.33 0.59 4.52
N ARG A 108 8.34 1.48 4.43
CA ARG A 108 8.28 2.79 5.10
C ARG A 108 6.90 3.02 5.72
N PRO A 109 6.76 3.92 6.71
CA PRO A 109 5.46 4.34 7.23
C PRO A 109 4.64 5.11 6.19
N TYR A 110 3.34 5.19 6.42
CA TYR A 110 2.37 5.93 5.62
C TYR A 110 1.94 7.21 6.31
N GLU A 111 1.58 8.22 5.53
CA GLU A 111 0.81 9.38 5.96
C GLU A 111 -0.29 9.65 4.95
N PHE A 112 -1.42 10.18 5.43
CA PHE A 112 -2.53 10.56 4.61
C PHE A 112 -2.76 12.06 4.72
N ARG A 113 -2.98 12.71 3.57
CA ARG A 113 -3.20 14.15 3.52
C ARG A 113 -4.47 14.45 2.74
N VAL A 114 -5.25 15.41 3.21
CA VAL A 114 -6.44 15.85 2.47
C VAL A 114 -6.19 17.21 1.87
N PHE A 115 -6.55 17.35 0.61
CA PHE A 115 -6.40 18.59 -0.14
C PHE A 115 -7.75 19.03 -0.69
N ARG A 116 -7.91 20.36 -0.79
CA ARG A 116 -8.95 20.96 -1.61
C ARG A 116 -8.46 21.07 -3.04
N TRP A 117 -9.34 20.75 -3.97
CA TRP A 117 -9.12 21.01 -5.38
C TRP A 117 -10.40 21.51 -6.00
N ASP A 118 -10.35 22.53 -6.84
CA ASP A 118 -11.51 23.02 -7.57
C ASP A 118 -11.39 22.71 -9.07
N LYS A 119 -12.51 22.39 -9.72
CA LYS A 119 -12.55 22.14 -11.18
C LYS A 119 -12.08 23.35 -11.99
N SER A 120 -12.27 24.56 -11.46
CA SER A 120 -11.81 25.81 -12.08
C SER A 120 -10.29 25.96 -12.09
N GLU A 121 -9.56 25.24 -11.25
CA GLU A 121 -8.09 25.18 -11.27
C GLU A 121 -7.54 24.29 -12.40
N ILE A 122 -8.41 23.48 -13.04
CA ILE A 122 -8.01 22.62 -14.16
C ILE A 122 -7.77 23.49 -15.40
N SER A 123 -6.56 23.41 -15.92
CA SER A 123 -6.12 24.14 -17.11
C SER A 123 -5.44 23.21 -18.10
N ASN A 124 -5.11 23.73 -19.28
CA ASN A 124 -4.32 22.99 -20.27
C ASN A 124 -2.88 22.67 -19.82
N ARG A 125 -2.43 23.22 -18.68
CA ARG A 125 -1.12 22.93 -18.08
C ARG A 125 -1.20 21.91 -16.94
N THR A 126 -2.40 21.51 -16.54
CA THR A 126 -2.58 20.52 -15.47
C THR A 126 -1.96 19.18 -15.91
N PRO A 127 -1.06 18.59 -15.10
CA PRO A 127 -0.52 17.27 -15.39
C PRO A 127 -1.64 16.24 -15.56
N VAL A 128 -1.45 15.28 -16.47
CA VAL A 128 -2.44 14.22 -16.72
C VAL A 128 -1.80 12.84 -16.56
N ASP A 129 -2.62 11.84 -16.23
CA ASP A 129 -2.22 10.44 -16.25
C ASP A 129 -2.15 9.87 -17.69
N GLU A 130 -1.79 8.59 -17.82
CA GLU A 130 -1.72 7.91 -19.13
C GLU A 130 -3.08 7.86 -19.85
N ALA A 131 -4.18 7.89 -19.10
CA ALA A 131 -5.54 7.92 -19.62
C ALA A 131 -6.04 9.36 -19.91
N HIS A 132 -5.16 10.37 -19.81
CA HIS A 132 -5.44 11.79 -20.00
C HIS A 132 -6.41 12.38 -18.97
N ASN A 133 -6.54 11.78 -17.78
CA ASN A 133 -7.25 12.37 -16.67
C ASN A 133 -6.36 13.38 -15.95
N PRO A 134 -6.88 14.55 -15.53
CA PRO A 134 -6.11 15.53 -14.77
C PRO A 134 -5.70 14.96 -13.41
N LEU A 135 -4.43 15.13 -13.06
CA LEU A 135 -3.90 14.80 -11.76
C LEU A 135 -4.28 15.89 -10.74
N PRO A 136 -4.53 15.51 -9.49
CA PRO A 136 -5.04 16.43 -8.49
C PRO A 136 -4.01 17.47 -8.03
N SER A 137 -4.50 18.70 -7.81
CA SER A 137 -3.70 19.84 -7.28
C SER A 137 -3.39 19.64 -5.80
N THR A 138 -2.16 19.94 -5.41
CA THR A 138 -1.67 19.88 -4.02
C THR A 138 -1.56 21.25 -3.37
N THR A 139 -2.05 22.30 -4.03
CA THR A 139 -1.92 23.71 -3.60
C THR A 139 -2.60 23.99 -2.26
N HIS A 140 -3.73 23.33 -1.98
CA HIS A 140 -4.58 23.64 -0.84
C HIS A 140 -4.64 22.46 0.13
N LEU A 141 -3.57 22.26 0.91
CA LEU A 141 -3.55 21.28 1.99
C LEU A 141 -4.54 21.67 3.10
N LEU A 142 -5.46 20.75 3.43
CA LEU A 142 -6.45 20.94 4.49
C LEU A 142 -6.04 20.27 5.80
N ALA A 143 -5.51 19.05 5.73
CA ALA A 143 -5.20 18.24 6.91
C ALA A 143 -4.15 17.15 6.63
N ARG A 144 -3.48 16.68 7.70
CA ARG A 144 -2.57 15.53 7.70
C ARG A 144 -2.97 14.57 8.82
N SER A 145 -2.85 13.27 8.57
CA SER A 145 -2.99 12.25 9.60
C SER A 145 -1.67 12.04 10.34
N ASP A 146 -1.70 11.39 11.51
CA ASP A 146 -0.46 10.80 12.05
C ASP A 146 0.03 9.64 11.17
N GLY A 147 1.30 9.29 11.35
CA GLY A 147 1.94 8.18 10.66
C GLY A 147 1.35 6.81 11.02
N VAL A 148 1.20 5.95 10.01
CA VAL A 148 0.78 4.54 10.16
C VAL A 148 1.91 3.65 9.69
N SER A 149 2.34 2.68 10.51
CA SER A 149 3.46 1.79 10.16
C SER A 149 3.07 0.33 10.28
N PHE A 150 3.79 -0.54 9.59
CA PHE A 150 3.75 -1.96 9.90
C PHE A 150 4.61 -2.25 11.13
N ARG A 151 4.19 -3.26 11.91
CA ARG A 151 4.91 -3.74 13.09
C ARG A 151 6.35 -4.15 12.75
N ASN A 152 6.54 -4.73 11.57
CA ASN A 152 7.86 -5.01 11.02
C ASN A 152 7.95 -4.56 9.56
N LEU A 153 8.66 -3.47 9.29
CA LEU A 153 8.90 -2.98 7.93
C LEU A 153 9.80 -3.90 7.10
N ASN A 154 10.46 -4.88 7.73
CA ASN A 154 11.32 -5.84 7.08
C ASN A 154 10.65 -7.20 6.84
N ASP A 155 9.33 -7.30 7.00
CA ASP A 155 8.58 -8.49 6.61
C ASP A 155 8.74 -8.75 5.10
N PRO A 156 8.90 -10.02 4.67
CA PRO A 156 8.92 -10.38 3.26
C PRO A 156 7.65 -9.96 2.57
N ALA A 157 7.84 -9.30 1.43
CA ALA A 157 6.74 -8.87 0.58
C ALA A 157 6.97 -9.30 -0.87
N GLN A 158 5.89 -9.23 -1.66
CA GLN A 158 5.92 -9.43 -3.11
C GLN A 158 6.64 -10.72 -3.50
N LEU A 159 6.19 -11.83 -2.92
CA LEU A 159 6.75 -13.12 -3.23
C LEU A 159 6.36 -13.53 -4.66
N HIS A 160 7.35 -13.94 -5.45
CA HIS A 160 7.21 -14.31 -6.86
C HIS A 160 7.92 -15.62 -7.15
N LEU A 161 7.26 -16.48 -7.95
CA LEU A 161 7.85 -17.70 -8.47
C LEU A 161 8.20 -17.52 -9.94
N ALA A 162 9.35 -18.05 -10.36
CA ALA A 162 9.78 -18.04 -11.74
C ALA A 162 10.52 -19.33 -12.10
N PHE A 163 10.30 -19.87 -13.29
CA PHE A 163 11.11 -20.99 -13.78
C PHE A 163 12.56 -20.54 -14.00
N THR A 164 13.49 -21.49 -13.85
CA THR A 164 14.88 -21.31 -14.31
C THR A 164 15.07 -21.95 -15.68
N SER A 165 16.31 -22.00 -16.16
CA SER A 165 16.68 -22.76 -17.36
C SER A 165 16.59 -24.28 -17.17
N ASN A 166 16.63 -24.77 -15.92
CA ASN A 166 16.61 -26.19 -15.60
C ASN A 166 15.19 -26.66 -15.29
N GLN A 167 14.84 -27.86 -15.75
CA GLN A 167 13.47 -28.38 -15.66
C GLN A 167 13.07 -28.83 -14.26
N ASP A 168 14.03 -29.01 -13.35
CA ASP A 168 13.85 -29.44 -11.97
C ASP A 168 14.10 -28.29 -10.97
N GLU A 169 14.08 -27.05 -11.45
CA GLU A 169 14.34 -25.86 -10.65
C GLU A 169 13.20 -24.84 -10.69
N MET A 170 13.01 -24.15 -9.57
CA MET A 170 12.10 -23.01 -9.44
C MET A 170 12.75 -21.93 -8.60
N ARG A 171 12.76 -20.70 -9.11
CA ARG A 171 13.21 -19.52 -8.40
C ARG A 171 12.09 -18.96 -7.54
N VAL A 172 12.44 -18.58 -6.32
CA VAL A 172 11.60 -17.85 -5.39
C VAL A 172 12.26 -16.50 -5.15
N MET A 173 11.54 -15.43 -5.48
CA MET A 173 11.97 -14.06 -5.26
C MET A 173 11.06 -13.38 -4.25
N PHE A 174 11.62 -12.57 -3.36
CA PHE A 174 10.86 -11.77 -2.39
C PHE A 174 11.69 -10.54 -1.99
N LEU A 175 11.03 -9.54 -1.41
CA LEU A 175 11.68 -8.31 -0.99
C LEU A 175 11.66 -8.14 0.52
N THR A 176 12.74 -7.58 1.07
CA THR A 176 12.77 -7.03 2.43
C THR A 176 13.34 -5.62 2.41
N LYS A 177 13.36 -4.93 3.56
CA LYS A 177 13.90 -3.58 3.71
C LYS A 177 15.42 -3.57 3.74
N ASP A 178 16.01 -4.48 4.49
CA ASP A 178 17.43 -4.53 4.80
C ASP A 178 18.09 -5.77 4.20
N ALA A 179 19.42 -5.77 4.06
CA ALA A 179 20.18 -6.88 3.50
C ALA A 179 20.30 -8.05 4.50
N ILE A 180 19.17 -8.68 4.86
CA ILE A 180 19.15 -9.76 5.83
C ILE A 180 19.50 -11.08 5.14
N LYS A 181 20.24 -11.95 5.86
CA LYS A 181 20.48 -13.32 5.41
C LYS A 181 19.14 -14.06 5.37
N SER A 182 18.77 -14.47 4.17
CA SER A 182 17.49 -15.11 3.91
C SER A 182 17.69 -16.43 3.17
N SER A 183 16.77 -17.35 3.37
CA SER A 183 16.73 -18.64 2.67
C SER A 183 15.28 -19.05 2.45
N VAL A 184 15.03 -20.03 1.60
CA VAL A 184 13.72 -20.64 1.41
C VAL A 184 13.79 -22.10 1.78
N ARG A 185 12.95 -22.53 2.73
CA ARG A 185 12.73 -23.95 2.98
C ARG A 185 11.59 -24.47 2.14
N TYR A 186 11.69 -25.71 1.68
CA TYR A 186 10.70 -26.31 0.79
C TYR A 186 10.64 -27.84 0.90
N GLY A 187 9.50 -28.41 0.52
CA GLY A 187 9.23 -29.85 0.64
C GLY A 187 7.91 -30.26 0.00
N LEU A 188 7.64 -31.56 -0.04
CA LEU A 188 6.38 -32.12 -0.55
C LEU A 188 5.27 -32.07 0.51
N ASP A 189 5.64 -32.04 1.80
CA ASP A 189 4.73 -31.90 2.93
C ASP A 189 4.77 -30.46 3.46
N GLU A 190 3.62 -29.93 3.80
CA GLU A 190 3.48 -28.58 4.37
C GLU A 190 4.14 -28.46 5.76
N ASN A 191 4.20 -29.55 6.51
CA ASN A 191 4.75 -29.62 7.85
C ASN A 191 6.23 -30.04 7.85
N GLU A 192 6.70 -30.69 6.78
CA GLU A 192 8.07 -31.20 6.62
C GLU A 192 8.71 -30.64 5.35
N MET A 193 9.32 -29.45 5.50
CA MET A 193 10.08 -28.75 4.47
C MET A 193 11.58 -28.85 4.75
N ASP A 194 12.13 -30.05 4.55
CA ASP A 194 13.50 -30.40 4.98
C ASP A 194 14.61 -29.84 4.07
N ARG A 195 14.25 -29.33 2.90
CA ARG A 195 15.21 -28.79 1.93
C ARG A 195 15.30 -27.28 2.11
N VAL A 196 16.50 -26.74 1.97
CA VAL A 196 16.76 -25.30 2.11
C VAL A 196 17.56 -24.79 0.91
N ALA A 197 17.13 -23.69 0.33
CA ALA A 197 17.84 -22.92 -0.67
C ALA A 197 18.26 -21.58 -0.07
N GLU A 198 19.57 -21.30 0.01
CA GLU A 198 20.04 -19.98 0.42
C GLU A 198 19.71 -18.93 -0.64
N ALA A 199 19.26 -17.75 -0.20
CA ALA A 199 18.93 -16.66 -1.11
C ALA A 199 20.13 -15.75 -1.33
N ARG A 200 20.38 -15.38 -2.59
CA ARG A 200 21.28 -14.30 -2.94
C ARG A 200 20.52 -12.98 -2.86
N SER A 201 21.07 -12.01 -2.13
CA SER A 201 20.45 -10.68 -1.97
C SER A 201 21.09 -9.67 -2.90
N VAL A 202 20.29 -8.88 -3.61
CA VAL A 202 20.74 -7.76 -4.45
C VAL A 202 19.85 -6.55 -4.25
N THR A 203 20.35 -5.38 -4.59
CA THR A 203 19.58 -4.13 -4.61
C THR A 203 20.05 -3.28 -5.79
N TYR A 204 19.39 -2.15 -6.02
CA TYR A 204 19.81 -1.11 -6.93
C TYR A 204 19.52 0.25 -6.29
N THR A 205 20.21 1.28 -6.79
CA THR A 205 20.23 2.64 -6.26
C THR A 205 19.73 3.62 -7.30
N ARG A 206 19.35 4.83 -6.86
CA ARG A 206 18.82 5.87 -7.76
C ARG A 206 19.79 6.23 -8.88
N SER A 207 21.10 6.21 -8.61
CA SER A 207 22.14 6.51 -9.60
C SER A 207 22.28 5.46 -10.70
N GLU A 208 21.73 4.26 -10.49
CA GLU A 208 21.73 3.19 -11.49
C GLU A 208 20.50 3.27 -12.42
N MET A 209 19.57 4.20 -12.17
CA MET A 209 18.45 4.48 -13.07
C MET A 209 18.89 5.38 -14.22
N CYS A 210 18.51 5.03 -15.45
CA CYS A 210 18.97 5.73 -16.66
C CYS A 210 18.40 7.15 -16.77
N ASP A 211 17.07 7.29 -16.61
CA ASP A 211 16.34 8.50 -16.98
C ASP A 211 15.29 8.92 -15.94
N ALA A 212 14.83 10.16 -16.08
CA ALA A 212 13.70 10.68 -15.31
C ALA A 212 12.40 9.98 -15.75
N PRO A 213 11.42 9.79 -14.83
CA PRO A 213 11.44 10.23 -13.43
C PRO A 213 12.17 9.25 -12.48
N ALA A 214 12.56 8.06 -12.94
CA ALA A 214 13.12 7.00 -12.08
C ALA A 214 14.43 7.40 -11.39
N ASN A 215 15.27 8.22 -12.04
CA ASN A 215 16.51 8.74 -11.46
C ASN A 215 16.33 10.03 -10.63
N THR A 216 15.10 10.54 -10.49
CA THR A 216 14.76 11.76 -9.77
C THR A 216 14.11 11.46 -8.41
N SER A 217 13.95 12.47 -7.54
CA SER A 217 13.23 12.31 -6.28
C SER A 217 11.74 12.00 -6.42
N LEU A 218 11.13 12.31 -7.57
CA LEU A 218 9.70 12.09 -7.82
C LEU A 218 9.40 10.60 -8.10
N GLY A 219 10.21 9.96 -8.96
CA GLY A 219 9.98 8.57 -9.38
C GLY A 219 10.81 7.53 -8.64
N TRP A 220 11.73 7.95 -7.77
CA TRP A 220 12.58 7.03 -7.02
C TRP A 220 11.93 6.60 -5.70
N MET A 221 11.80 5.29 -5.53
CA MET A 221 11.51 4.65 -4.24
C MET A 221 12.55 3.59 -3.98
N ASP A 222 13.10 3.59 -2.76
CA ASP A 222 14.08 2.58 -2.34
C ASP A 222 13.48 1.16 -2.43
N PRO A 223 14.04 0.26 -3.26
CA PRO A 223 13.49 -1.08 -3.45
C PRO A 223 13.73 -1.99 -2.25
N GLY A 224 14.57 -1.59 -1.28
CA GLY A 224 15.09 -2.48 -0.25
C GLY A 224 16.02 -3.51 -0.88
N TYR A 225 15.85 -4.79 -0.51
CA TYR A 225 16.66 -5.89 -1.04
C TYR A 225 15.78 -6.97 -1.66
N ILE A 226 16.18 -7.40 -2.86
CA ILE A 226 15.59 -8.50 -3.60
C ILE A 226 16.37 -9.76 -3.26
N HIS A 227 15.69 -10.74 -2.69
CA HIS A 227 16.25 -12.05 -2.37
C HIS A 227 15.87 -13.04 -3.46
N ASP A 228 16.84 -13.82 -3.92
CA ASP A 228 16.74 -14.74 -5.03
C ASP A 228 17.23 -16.12 -4.60
N ALA A 229 16.29 -17.03 -4.32
CA ALA A 229 16.58 -18.41 -3.94
C ALA A 229 16.13 -19.38 -5.04
N VAL A 230 16.94 -20.39 -5.35
CA VAL A 230 16.61 -21.42 -6.34
C VAL A 230 16.36 -22.75 -5.64
N MET A 231 15.11 -23.20 -5.65
CA MET A 231 14.75 -24.55 -5.25
C MET A 231 15.13 -25.51 -6.37
N GLN A 232 15.91 -26.55 -6.06
CA GLN A 232 16.42 -27.51 -7.06
C GLN A 232 15.82 -28.90 -6.87
N GLY A 233 16.08 -29.84 -7.79
CA GLY A 233 15.66 -31.25 -7.68
C GLY A 233 14.15 -31.41 -7.47
N LEU A 234 13.35 -30.65 -8.20
CA LEU A 234 11.88 -30.68 -8.14
C LEU A 234 11.34 -31.70 -9.15
N GLU A 235 10.38 -32.51 -8.72
CA GLU A 235 9.72 -33.50 -9.56
C GLU A 235 8.54 -32.89 -10.34
N PRO A 236 8.48 -33.04 -11.68
CA PRO A 236 7.37 -32.58 -12.51
C PRO A 236 6.00 -33.05 -12.01
N GLY A 237 5.03 -32.13 -11.97
CA GLY A 237 3.65 -32.42 -11.58
C GLY A 237 3.39 -32.54 -10.07
N LYS A 238 4.43 -32.53 -9.22
CA LYS A 238 4.27 -32.58 -7.75
C LYS A 238 3.95 -31.21 -7.18
N ARG A 239 3.22 -31.18 -6.06
CA ARG A 239 3.00 -29.95 -5.27
C ARG A 239 4.13 -29.82 -4.27
N TYR A 240 4.75 -28.64 -4.25
CA TYR A 240 5.72 -28.26 -3.24
C TYR A 240 5.16 -27.14 -2.37
N PHE A 241 5.42 -27.24 -1.08
CA PHE A 241 5.25 -26.19 -0.11
C PHE A 241 6.59 -25.51 0.10
N TYR A 242 6.56 -24.20 0.26
CA TYR A 242 7.76 -23.43 0.53
C TYR A 242 7.44 -22.27 1.47
N GLN A 243 8.50 -21.81 2.15
CA GLN A 243 8.44 -20.72 3.09
C GLN A 243 9.81 -20.08 3.20
N GLU A 244 9.83 -18.76 3.10
CA GLU A 244 10.98 -17.94 3.37
C GLU A 244 11.34 -17.96 4.87
N LEU A 245 12.63 -17.96 5.14
CA LEU A 245 13.24 -17.94 6.45
C LEU A 245 14.14 -16.71 6.49
N ILE A 246 13.82 -15.77 7.37
CA ILE A 246 14.68 -14.62 7.63
C ILE A 246 15.31 -14.77 9.01
N LEU A 247 16.63 -14.75 9.04
CA LEU A 247 17.38 -14.71 10.28
C LEU A 247 17.44 -13.26 10.78
N HIS A 248 16.47 -12.86 11.60
CA HIS A 248 16.59 -11.65 12.40
C HIS A 248 17.20 -12.06 13.74
N PHE A 249 18.36 -11.56 14.16
CA PHE A 249 18.89 -11.96 15.46
C PHE A 249 18.11 -11.23 16.58
N PRO A 250 17.51 -11.90 17.59
CA PRO A 250 17.57 -13.33 17.93
C PRO A 250 16.34 -14.18 17.48
N TYR A 251 15.43 -13.64 16.67
CA TYR A 251 14.18 -14.29 16.25
C TYR A 251 14.13 -14.71 14.77
N LEU A 252 13.88 -15.99 14.50
CA LEU A 252 13.56 -16.47 13.15
C LEU A 252 12.12 -16.07 12.78
N LEU A 253 11.95 -15.17 11.80
CA LEU A 253 10.63 -14.85 11.27
C LEU A 253 10.20 -15.89 10.23
N ARG A 254 8.94 -16.31 10.33
CA ARG A 254 8.31 -17.33 9.48
C ARG A 254 6.99 -16.78 8.92
N PRO A 255 6.99 -16.25 7.70
CA PRO A 255 5.77 -15.74 7.06
C PRO A 255 4.81 -16.87 6.67
N ALA A 256 3.69 -16.57 6.01
CA ALA A 256 2.72 -17.62 5.67
C ALA A 256 3.32 -18.69 4.73
N LYS A 257 2.95 -19.96 4.93
CA LYS A 257 3.34 -21.04 4.01
C LYS A 257 2.61 -20.85 2.68
N VAL A 258 3.32 -21.05 1.58
CA VAL A 258 2.74 -20.98 0.23
C VAL A 258 2.96 -22.32 -0.47
N CYS A 259 2.04 -22.70 -1.36
CA CYS A 259 2.16 -23.92 -2.14
C CYS A 259 2.05 -23.64 -3.65
N TYR A 260 2.79 -24.42 -4.44
CA TYR A 260 2.72 -24.39 -5.89
C TYR A 260 2.75 -25.81 -6.45
N ARG A 261 2.01 -26.07 -7.52
CA ARG A 261 2.11 -27.33 -8.27
C ARG A 261 3.14 -27.17 -9.37
N PHE A 262 4.28 -27.84 -9.23
CA PHE A 262 5.36 -27.80 -10.19
C PHE A 262 4.90 -28.31 -11.56
N CYS A 263 5.24 -27.54 -12.59
CA CYS A 263 4.56 -27.63 -13.88
C CYS A 263 4.64 -29.04 -14.47
N PRO A 264 3.50 -29.66 -14.82
CA PRO A 264 3.53 -30.89 -15.59
C PRO A 264 4.00 -30.62 -17.03
N LEU A 265 4.42 -31.68 -17.73
CA LEU A 265 4.83 -31.63 -19.15
C LEU A 265 3.76 -31.02 -20.10
N THR A 266 2.51 -30.90 -19.63
CA THR A 266 1.40 -30.28 -20.35
C THR A 266 0.85 -29.11 -19.52
N ALA A 267 1.12 -27.87 -19.94
CA ALA A 267 0.73 -26.67 -19.20
C ALA A 267 -0.40 -25.88 -19.89
N ARG A 268 -1.21 -25.19 -19.10
CA ARG A 268 -2.02 -24.06 -19.58
C ARG A 268 -1.22 -22.80 -19.36
N VAL A 269 -0.91 -22.09 -20.44
CA VAL A 269 -0.15 -20.83 -20.40
C VAL A 269 -1.11 -19.69 -20.73
N PHE A 270 -1.05 -18.64 -19.92
CA PHE A 270 -1.77 -17.39 -20.17
C PHE A 270 -0.77 -16.37 -20.70
N PHE A 271 -1.15 -15.68 -21.78
CA PHE A 271 -0.38 -14.57 -22.32
C PHE A 271 -1.22 -13.31 -22.20
N PHE A 272 -0.61 -12.26 -21.68
CA PHE A 272 -1.14 -10.91 -21.70
C PHE A 272 -0.09 -10.01 -22.35
N HIS A 273 -0.51 -9.02 -23.12
CA HIS A 273 0.42 -8.11 -23.79
C HIS A 273 0.66 -6.83 -22.99
N SER A 274 -0.29 -6.45 -22.13
CA SER A 274 -0.17 -5.33 -21.20
C SER A 274 -1.11 -5.55 -20.01
N CYS A 275 -0.54 -5.58 -18.81
CA CYS A 275 -1.27 -5.55 -17.55
C CYS A 275 -0.52 -4.56 -16.63
N GLY A 276 -1.21 -3.53 -16.15
CA GLY A 276 -0.69 -2.55 -15.19
C GLY A 276 -1.37 -2.65 -13.83
N GLY A 277 -0.76 -2.07 -12.80
CA GLY A 277 -1.45 -1.80 -11.53
C GLY A 277 -2.40 -0.62 -11.70
N ALA A 278 -3.65 -0.74 -11.25
CA ALA A 278 -4.58 0.39 -11.27
C ALA A 278 -4.33 1.31 -10.06
N VAL A 279 -4.12 2.60 -10.32
CA VAL A 279 -4.16 3.68 -9.31
C VAL A 279 -5.31 4.60 -9.72
N GLY A 280 -6.50 4.36 -9.17
CA GLY A 280 -7.77 5.00 -9.56
C GLY A 280 -8.97 4.07 -9.28
N GLU A 281 -10.18 4.64 -9.11
CA GLU A 281 -11.38 4.00 -8.52
C GLU A 281 -11.50 2.49 -8.71
N GLY A 282 -11.16 1.76 -7.64
CA GLY A 282 -11.21 0.32 -7.55
C GLY A 282 -9.93 -0.36 -8.02
N LEU A 283 -9.28 -1.09 -7.11
CA LEU A 283 -8.23 -2.07 -7.42
C LEU A 283 -8.79 -3.13 -8.39
N LYS A 284 -8.72 -2.86 -9.69
CA LYS A 284 -8.99 -3.82 -10.77
C LYS A 284 -7.72 -4.03 -11.55
N LEU A 285 -7.27 -5.29 -11.66
CA LEU A 285 -6.34 -5.67 -12.72
C LEU A 285 -7.08 -5.48 -14.05
N LEU A 286 -6.65 -4.50 -14.84
CA LEU A 286 -7.09 -4.31 -16.21
C LEU A 286 -6.11 -5.05 -17.13
N CYS A 287 -6.47 -6.28 -17.52
CA CYS A 287 -5.75 -7.02 -18.55
C CYS A 287 -6.60 -7.06 -19.82
N TYR A 288 -6.06 -6.52 -20.91
CA TYR A 288 -6.75 -6.47 -22.20
C TYR A 288 -6.35 -7.69 -23.06
N ARG A 289 -7.37 -8.44 -23.51
CA ARG A 289 -7.36 -9.55 -24.48
C ARG A 289 -6.81 -10.90 -23.97
N PHE A 290 -7.63 -11.95 -24.13
CA PHE A 290 -7.32 -13.34 -23.79
C PHE A 290 -7.12 -14.17 -25.07
N GLU A 291 -5.98 -14.87 -25.20
CA GLU A 291 -5.80 -15.92 -26.21
C GLU A 291 -5.33 -17.22 -25.55
N PHE A 292 -6.06 -18.31 -25.78
CA PHE A 292 -5.65 -19.65 -25.38
C PHE A 292 -4.81 -20.26 -26.49
N LYS A 293 -3.53 -20.57 -26.20
CA LYS A 293 -2.70 -21.36 -27.11
C LYS A 293 -2.29 -22.67 -26.43
N LYS A 294 -2.83 -23.79 -26.94
CA LYS A 294 -2.41 -25.13 -26.56
C LYS A 294 -1.11 -25.41 -27.32
N PHE A 295 0.02 -25.49 -26.63
CA PHE A 295 1.29 -25.85 -27.25
C PHE A 295 1.44 -27.38 -27.25
N PRO A 296 1.44 -28.05 -28.42
CA PRO A 296 1.97 -29.39 -28.52
C PRO A 296 3.50 -29.25 -28.58
N THR A 297 4.16 -29.60 -27.48
CA THR A 297 5.57 -30.02 -27.45
C THR A 297 6.53 -29.25 -28.37
N GLN A 298 7.01 -28.06 -27.98
CA GLN A 298 8.43 -27.66 -28.08
C GLN A 298 8.72 -26.22 -27.61
N ARG A 299 9.75 -26.13 -26.75
CA ARG A 299 10.83 -25.13 -26.67
C ARG A 299 10.54 -23.73 -27.23
N VAL A 300 9.99 -22.87 -26.39
CA VAL A 300 10.42 -21.48 -26.09
C VAL A 300 9.38 -20.97 -25.08
N PHE A 301 9.82 -20.54 -23.90
CA PHE A 301 8.92 -20.07 -22.85
C PHE A 301 9.28 -18.63 -22.47
N TYR A 302 8.35 -17.71 -22.72
CA TYR A 302 8.30 -16.39 -22.10
C TYR A 302 7.06 -16.38 -21.19
N PHE A 303 7.18 -15.90 -19.96
CA PHE A 303 6.09 -15.92 -18.97
C PHE A 303 5.92 -14.57 -18.26
N ILE A 304 4.64 -14.24 -18.00
CA ILE A 304 4.16 -13.13 -17.17
C ILE A 304 3.50 -13.69 -15.90
N LEU A 305 3.69 -12.92 -14.84
CA LEU A 305 3.35 -13.10 -13.43
C LEU A 305 1.84 -12.98 -13.16
N PHE A 306 1.30 -13.80 -12.25
CA PHE A 306 0.00 -13.55 -11.61
C PHE A 306 0.22 -13.17 -10.15
N THR A 307 -0.15 -11.95 -9.77
CA THR A 307 -0.37 -11.58 -8.38
C THR A 307 -1.82 -11.93 -8.04
N PHE A 308 -2.05 -13.01 -7.31
CA PHE A 308 -3.38 -13.31 -6.76
C PHE A 308 -3.63 -12.38 -5.56
N PHE A 309 -4.51 -11.40 -5.72
CA PHE A 309 -5.21 -10.83 -4.56
C PHE A 309 -6.31 -11.81 -4.15
N LEU A 310 -6.15 -12.44 -2.99
CA LEU A 310 -7.25 -13.12 -2.32
C LEU A 310 -8.21 -12.04 -1.81
N SER A 311 -9.15 -11.62 -2.66
CA SER A 311 -10.38 -10.98 -2.21
C SER A 311 -11.26 -12.06 -1.62
N GLY A 312 -11.32 -12.11 -0.29
CA GLY A 312 -12.33 -12.88 0.42
C GLY A 312 -13.68 -12.19 0.29
N ALA A 313 -14.44 -12.56 -0.73
CA ALA A 313 -15.88 -12.32 -0.76
C ALA A 313 -16.57 -13.55 -0.15
N ARG A 314 -17.32 -13.34 0.94
CA ARG A 314 -18.53 -14.12 1.18
C ARG A 314 -19.64 -13.52 0.33
#